data_AF-A0A2A3DG06-F1
#
_entry.id   AF-A0A2A3DG06-F1
#
_cell.length_a   1.000
_cell.length_b   1.000
_cell.length_c   1.000
_cell.angle_alpha   90.00
_cell.angle_beta   90.00
_cell.angle_gamma   90.00
#
_symmetry.space_group_name_H-M   'P 1'
#
loop_
_entity.id
_entity.type
_entity.pdbx_description
1 polymer ?
#
loop_
_entity_poly.entity_id
_entity_poly.type
_entity_poly.pdbx_seq_one_letter_code
_entity_poly.pdbx_strand_id
1 'polypeptide(L)'
;MQFDLLRAFPYPVLRPGVDDYRDSDIQATVYFEETSGSNIITAEIDFALSVPEIKKLVSDGVAHYVVVFACRDTYFRKASIKEQSSFTETFSAGELRGEVLIYPYIIASSVITDFECAWINEEFGPGPFSFPNGAVLALDQPQSIYIDRDAFKPISSCFSMVKRDNIADNEWQVQADGHKVQIASVQLSKHA
;
A
#
# COMPACT_ATOMS: atom_id res chain seq x y z
N MET A 1 -4.15 7.48 16.68
CA MET A 1 -2.86 8.17 16.90
C MET A 1 -2.50 8.86 15.60
N GLN A 2 -2.18 10.16 15.64
CA GLN A 2 -1.66 10.88 14.48
C GLN A 2 -0.20 10.46 14.29
N PHE A 3 0.17 10.12 13.06
CA PHE A 3 1.56 9.77 12.73
C PHE A 3 2.43 11.03 12.77
N ASP A 4 3.63 10.87 13.33
CA ASP A 4 4.64 11.92 13.41
C ASP A 4 6.01 11.26 13.26
N LEU A 5 6.73 11.61 12.20
CA LEU A 5 8.08 11.13 11.90
C LEU A 5 9.06 11.45 13.04
N LEU A 6 8.89 12.61 13.69
CA LEU A 6 9.78 13.11 14.73
C LEU A 6 9.35 12.69 16.13
N ARG A 7 8.37 11.78 16.25
CA ARG A 7 7.97 11.25 17.53
C ARG A 7 9.16 10.61 18.23
N ALA A 8 9.48 11.09 19.43
CA ALA A 8 10.44 10.41 20.29
C ALA A 8 9.79 9.18 20.92
N PHE A 9 10.45 8.04 20.82
CA PHE A 9 10.09 6.82 21.53
C PHE A 9 11.10 6.61 22.67
N PRO A 10 10.66 6.09 23.85
CA PRO A 10 11.57 5.81 24.96
C PRO A 10 12.37 4.50 24.78
N TYR A 11 12.31 3.91 23.59
CA TYR A 11 12.94 2.65 23.18
C TYR A 11 13.21 2.74 21.66
N PRO A 12 14.14 1.94 21.11
CA PRO A 12 14.50 2.01 19.70
C PRO A 12 13.36 1.52 18.81
N VAL A 13 13.05 2.28 17.75
CA VAL A 13 12.02 1.92 16.76
C VAL A 13 12.62 1.93 15.36
N LEU A 14 12.49 0.82 14.64
CA LEU A 14 12.97 0.74 13.26
C LEU A 14 12.08 1.62 12.35
N ARG A 15 12.66 2.64 11.71
CA ARG A 15 11.91 3.56 10.84
C ARG A 15 12.80 4.29 9.83
N PRO A 16 12.26 4.70 8.67
CA PRO A 16 13.01 5.48 7.69
C PRO A 16 13.46 6.83 8.25
N GLY A 17 14.73 7.17 8.01
CA GLY A 17 15.28 8.50 8.30
C GLY A 17 15.61 8.78 9.78
N VAL A 18 15.53 7.78 10.66
CA VAL A 18 15.98 7.88 12.05
C VAL A 18 16.91 6.72 12.38
N ASP A 19 18.05 7.02 12.99
CA ASP A 19 19.15 6.08 13.22
C ASP A 19 19.01 5.30 14.55
N ASP A 20 17.78 4.89 14.90
CA ASP A 20 17.55 4.00 16.05
C ASP A 20 18.12 2.59 15.79
N TYR A 21 18.19 2.21 14.50
CA TYR A 21 18.78 0.97 13.99
C TYR A 21 19.75 1.30 12.86
N ARG A 22 20.92 0.66 12.88
CA ARG A 22 21.98 0.72 11.88
C ARG A 22 21.75 -0.31 10.79
N ASP A 23 22.05 0.06 9.55
CA ASP A 23 22.04 -0.82 8.36
C ASP A 23 20.76 -1.67 8.23
N SER A 24 19.62 -1.11 8.64
CA SER A 24 18.34 -1.82 8.72
C SER A 24 17.21 -0.95 8.19
N ASP A 25 16.20 -1.60 7.61
CA ASP A 25 15.07 -0.91 7.00
C ASP A 25 13.77 -1.73 7.10
N ILE A 26 12.66 -1.02 6.97
CA ILE A 26 11.31 -1.55 6.84
C ILE A 26 10.61 -0.81 5.71
N GLN A 27 9.93 -1.56 4.85
CA GLN A 27 9.11 -1.02 3.79
C GLN A 27 7.77 -1.74 3.76
N ALA A 28 6.69 -0.99 3.64
CA ALA A 28 5.37 -1.53 3.36
C ALA A 28 4.90 -1.04 1.98
N THR A 29 4.44 -1.95 1.15
CA THR A 29 3.79 -1.63 -0.12
C THR A 29 2.31 -1.97 -0.02
N VAL A 30 1.46 -1.00 -0.34
CA VAL A 30 0.02 -1.21 -0.43
C VAL A 30 -0.46 -0.87 -1.83
N TYR A 31 -1.04 -1.86 -2.48
CA TYR A 31 -1.63 -1.73 -3.80
C TYR A 31 -3.13 -1.98 -3.73
N PHE A 32 -3.92 -1.19 -4.47
CA PHE A 32 -5.37 -1.27 -4.43
C PHE A 32 -5.90 -1.73 -5.79
N GLU A 33 -6.77 -2.73 -5.75
CA GLU A 33 -7.50 -3.24 -6.92
C GLU A 33 -9.01 -3.17 -6.68
N GLU A 34 -9.77 -2.83 -7.71
CA GLU A 34 -11.22 -3.02 -7.72
C GLU A 34 -11.54 -4.38 -8.36
N THR A 35 -12.32 -5.20 -7.67
CA THR A 35 -12.78 -6.46 -8.27
C THR A 35 -13.89 -6.14 -9.27
N SER A 36 -13.60 -6.31 -10.56
CA SER A 36 -14.49 -6.00 -11.68
C SER A 36 -15.91 -6.53 -11.49
N GLY A 37 -16.91 -5.63 -11.52
CA GLY A 37 -18.32 -5.98 -11.36
C GLY A 37 -18.77 -6.15 -9.90
N SER A 38 -17.88 -5.99 -8.94
CA SER A 38 -18.20 -5.89 -7.52
C SER A 38 -17.90 -4.49 -7.01
N ASN A 39 -18.72 -4.03 -6.08
CA ASN A 39 -18.52 -2.78 -5.36
C ASN A 39 -17.50 -2.98 -4.21
N ILE A 40 -16.42 -3.74 -4.44
CA ILE A 40 -15.44 -4.14 -3.43
C ILE A 40 -14.05 -3.67 -3.87
N ILE A 41 -13.39 -2.98 -2.96
CA ILE A 41 -12.00 -2.56 -3.09
C ILE A 41 -11.15 -3.51 -2.27
N THR A 42 -10.11 -4.07 -2.88
CA THR A 42 -9.12 -4.93 -2.23
C THR A 42 -7.81 -4.16 -2.12
N ALA A 43 -7.26 -4.08 -0.91
CA ALA A 43 -5.88 -3.68 -0.67
C ALA A 43 -5.03 -4.95 -0.55
N GLU A 44 -3.96 -5.03 -1.34
CA GLU A 44 -2.88 -5.99 -1.21
C GLU A 44 -1.73 -5.33 -0.47
N ILE A 45 -1.25 -5.95 0.59
CA ILE A 45 -0.26 -5.40 1.51
C ILE A 45 0.91 -6.37 1.59
N ASP A 46 2.12 -5.84 1.44
CA ASP A 46 3.36 -6.57 1.61
C ASP A 46 4.34 -5.77 2.47
N PHE A 47 4.93 -6.42 3.46
CA PHE A 47 6.00 -5.89 4.30
C PHE A 47 7.35 -6.53 3.97
N ALA A 48 8.33 -5.70 3.65
CA ALA A 48 9.74 -6.05 3.66
C ALA A 48 10.40 -5.52 4.94
N LEU A 49 11.10 -6.39 5.66
CA LEU A 49 11.76 -6.08 6.92
C LEU A 49 13.19 -6.61 6.85
N SER A 50 14.20 -5.85 7.26
CA SER A 50 15.58 -6.34 7.29
C SER A 50 15.91 -7.09 8.59
N VAL A 51 15.38 -6.64 9.74
CA VAL A 51 15.77 -7.08 11.09
C VAL A 51 15.21 -8.48 11.42
N PRO A 52 16.05 -9.53 11.48
CA PRO A 52 15.59 -10.90 11.75
C PRO A 52 14.95 -11.10 13.12
N GLU A 53 15.40 -10.36 14.13
CA GLU A 53 14.92 -10.47 15.50
C GLU A 53 13.46 -10.00 15.60
N ILE A 54 13.09 -8.93 14.88
CA ILE A 54 11.69 -8.48 14.78
C ILE A 54 10.85 -9.50 14.00
N LYS A 55 11.38 -10.10 12.92
CA LYS A 55 10.67 -11.19 12.20
C LYS A 55 10.38 -12.37 13.11
N LYS A 56 11.34 -12.74 13.95
CA LYS A 56 11.20 -13.83 14.93
C LYS A 56 10.10 -13.52 15.95
N LEU A 57 10.03 -12.28 16.44
CA LEU A 57 8.93 -11.86 17.32
C LEU A 57 7.56 -12.05 16.65
N VAL A 58 7.45 -11.77 15.35
CA VAL A 58 6.20 -12.01 14.63
C VAL A 58 5.91 -13.49 14.45
N SER A 59 6.91 -14.30 14.06
CA SER A 59 6.72 -15.76 13.92
C SER A 59 6.37 -16.45 15.23
N ASP A 60 6.85 -15.92 16.35
CA ASP A 60 6.58 -16.43 17.70
C ASP A 60 5.21 -15.92 18.23
N GLY A 61 4.48 -15.09 17.48
CA GLY A 61 3.18 -14.55 17.85
C GLY A 61 3.21 -13.43 18.91
N VAL A 62 4.40 -12.92 19.23
CA VAL A 62 4.61 -11.85 20.23
C VAL A 62 4.66 -10.45 19.62
N ALA A 63 4.61 -10.36 18.29
CA ALA A 63 4.41 -9.14 17.52
C ALA A 63 3.52 -9.39 16.30
N HIS A 64 2.94 -8.33 15.72
CA HIS A 64 2.10 -8.41 14.53
C HIS A 64 2.38 -7.28 13.55
N TYR A 65 2.21 -7.58 12.26
CA TYR A 65 2.07 -6.57 11.22
C TYR A 65 0.73 -5.87 11.38
N VAL A 66 0.75 -4.54 11.32
CA VAL A 66 -0.45 -3.72 11.46
C VAL A 66 -0.48 -2.67 10.37
N VAL A 67 -1.63 -2.55 9.70
CA VAL A 67 -1.91 -1.43 8.80
C VAL A 67 -3.16 -0.72 9.27
N VAL A 68 -3.04 0.58 9.53
CA VAL A 68 -4.19 1.44 9.82
C VAL A 68 -4.58 2.18 8.56
N PHE A 69 -5.77 1.90 8.05
CA PHE A 69 -6.41 2.66 6.99
C PHE A 69 -7.27 3.76 7.62
N ALA A 70 -7.08 5.00 7.17
CA ALA A 70 -7.87 6.14 7.63
C ALA A 70 -8.30 6.97 6.43
N CYS A 71 -9.61 7.16 6.27
CA CYS A 71 -10.19 7.97 5.21
C CYS A 71 -11.01 9.09 5.84
N ARG A 72 -10.54 10.33 5.67
CA ARG A 72 -11.14 11.48 6.34
C ARG A 72 -12.54 11.78 5.81
N ASP A 73 -12.74 11.64 4.50
CA ASP A 73 -13.97 12.09 3.85
C ASP A 73 -15.15 11.16 4.12
N THR A 74 -14.89 9.90 4.44
CA THR A 74 -15.92 8.90 4.84
C THR A 74 -15.96 8.66 6.35
N TYR A 75 -15.06 9.30 7.11
CA TYR A 75 -14.82 9.01 8.53
C TYR A 75 -14.43 7.55 8.83
N PHE A 76 -14.01 6.79 7.80
CA PHE A 76 -13.63 5.41 7.97
C PHE A 76 -12.25 5.28 8.60
N ARG A 77 -12.12 4.39 9.59
CA ARG A 77 -10.83 4.04 10.18
C ARG A 77 -10.82 2.57 10.62
N LYS A 78 -9.88 1.79 10.12
CA LYS A 78 -9.72 0.36 10.43
C LYS A 78 -8.25 0.04 10.67
N ALA A 79 -7.97 -0.77 11.69
CA ALA A 79 -6.67 -1.40 11.87
C ALA A 79 -6.79 -2.87 11.44
N SER A 80 -5.98 -3.29 10.48
CA SER A 80 -5.76 -4.70 10.17
C SER A 80 -4.54 -5.18 10.94
N ILE A 81 -4.65 -6.33 11.62
CA ILE A 81 -3.59 -6.93 12.44
C ILE A 81 -3.37 -8.35 11.92
N LYS A 82 -2.13 -8.69 11.55
CA LYS A 82 -1.79 -9.94 10.87
C LYS A 82 -0.46 -10.50 11.35
N GLU A 83 -0.33 -11.81 11.24
CA GLU A 83 0.91 -12.55 11.52
C GLU A 83 1.78 -12.71 10.27
N GLN A 84 1.15 -12.67 9.09
CA GLN A 84 1.84 -12.78 7.80
C GLN A 84 2.29 -11.40 7.32
N SER A 85 3.47 -11.34 6.69
CA SER A 85 4.00 -10.13 6.05
C SER A 85 3.24 -9.72 4.80
N SER A 86 2.50 -10.65 4.20
CA SER A 86 1.73 -10.46 2.97
C SER A 86 0.28 -10.84 3.23
N PHE A 87 -0.65 -9.92 2.98
CA PHE A 87 -2.07 -10.14 3.23
C PHE A 87 -2.96 -9.18 2.44
N THR A 88 -4.25 -9.48 2.41
CA THR A 88 -5.25 -8.64 1.77
C THR A 88 -6.29 -8.13 2.77
N GLU A 89 -6.83 -6.96 2.48
CA GLU A 89 -7.96 -6.36 3.18
C GLU A 89 -9.00 -5.88 2.18
N THR A 90 -10.27 -6.17 2.46
CA THR A 90 -11.37 -5.75 1.60
C THR A 90 -12.20 -4.66 2.26
N PHE A 91 -12.71 -3.77 1.42
CA PHE A 91 -13.56 -2.64 1.79
C PHE A 91 -14.78 -2.62 0.88
N SER A 92 -15.94 -2.41 1.48
CA SER A 92 -17.21 -2.24 0.77
C SER A 92 -17.24 -0.87 0.07
N ALA A 93 -18.03 -0.76 -0.99
CA ALA A 93 -18.17 0.50 -1.71
C ALA A 93 -18.62 1.63 -0.78
N GLY A 94 -17.89 2.74 -0.85
CA GLY A 94 -18.16 3.94 -0.07
C GLY A 94 -17.51 3.97 1.30
N GLU A 95 -16.89 2.88 1.78
CA GLU A 95 -16.07 2.93 3.01
C GLU A 95 -14.81 3.77 2.78
N LEU A 96 -14.20 3.65 1.61
CA LEU A 96 -13.06 4.47 1.20
C LEU A 96 -13.49 5.37 0.05
N ARG A 97 -13.36 6.70 0.24
CA ARG A 97 -13.62 7.71 -0.79
C ARG A 97 -12.79 8.95 -0.51
N GLY A 98 -12.16 9.50 -1.53
CA GLY A 98 -11.25 10.63 -1.42
C GLY A 98 -9.88 10.18 -0.91
N GLU A 99 -9.25 10.98 -0.06
CA GLU A 99 -7.92 10.68 0.46
C GLU A 99 -7.97 9.55 1.49
N VAL A 100 -7.20 8.50 1.24
CA VAL A 100 -6.96 7.38 2.15
C VAL A 100 -5.51 7.43 2.59
N LEU A 101 -5.30 7.57 3.90
CA LEU A 101 -4.01 7.49 4.56
C LEU A 101 -3.80 6.08 5.10
N ILE A 102 -2.67 5.49 4.79
CA ILE A 102 -2.27 4.15 5.16
C ILE A 102 -1.05 4.24 6.07
N TYR A 103 -1.16 3.70 7.29
CA TYR A 103 -0.10 3.72 8.29
C TYR A 103 0.37 2.30 8.61
N PRO A 104 1.55 1.90 8.10
CA PRO A 104 2.15 0.61 8.37
C PRO A 104 2.97 0.59 9.67
N TYR A 105 2.80 -0.47 10.46
CA TYR A 105 3.48 -0.70 11.73
C TYR A 105 3.80 -2.18 11.93
N ILE A 106 4.78 -2.45 12.79
CA ILE A 106 4.90 -3.72 13.51
C ILE A 106 4.79 -3.39 14.99
N ILE A 107 3.86 -4.03 15.69
CA ILE A 107 3.62 -3.77 17.12
C ILE A 107 3.82 -5.03 17.96
N ALA A 108 4.23 -4.87 19.21
CA ALA A 108 4.23 -5.94 20.19
C ALA A 108 2.80 -6.32 20.59
N SER A 109 2.48 -7.61 20.63
CA SER A 109 1.18 -8.15 21.07
C SER A 109 1.16 -8.56 22.55
N SER A 110 2.35 -8.59 23.17
CA SER A 110 2.59 -8.86 24.58
C SER A 110 3.82 -8.09 25.06
N VAL A 111 4.13 -8.18 26.35
CA VAL A 111 5.36 -7.54 26.89
C VAL A 111 6.57 -8.35 26.44
N ILE A 112 7.60 -7.65 25.96
CA ILE A 112 8.91 -8.22 25.59
C ILE A 112 9.94 -7.65 26.58
N THR A 113 10.70 -8.49 27.27
CA THR A 113 11.67 -8.04 28.30
C THR A 113 13.12 -8.16 27.88
N ASP A 114 13.45 -9.15 27.05
CA ASP A 114 14.83 -9.58 26.78
C ASP A 114 15.15 -9.48 25.27
N PHE A 115 14.81 -8.35 24.64
CA PHE A 115 15.08 -8.15 23.21
C PHE A 115 16.54 -7.74 23.00
N GLU A 116 17.29 -8.61 22.31
CA GLU A 116 18.65 -8.34 21.87
C GLU A 116 18.67 -8.20 20.35
N CYS A 117 19.39 -7.19 19.85
CA CYS A 117 19.50 -6.92 18.43
C CYS A 117 20.78 -6.12 18.17
N ALA A 118 21.69 -6.68 17.37
CA ALA A 118 22.99 -6.05 17.09
C ALA A 118 22.87 -4.78 16.21
N TRP A 119 21.75 -4.67 15.49
CA TRP A 119 21.45 -3.55 14.61
C TRP A 119 21.05 -2.30 15.37
N ILE A 120 20.58 -2.39 16.62
CA ILE A 120 20.23 -1.22 17.41
C ILE A 120 21.45 -0.31 17.59
N ASN A 121 21.23 1.00 17.49
CA ASN A 121 22.28 2.00 17.69
C ASN A 121 22.81 1.95 19.14
N GLU A 122 24.13 1.99 19.29
CA GLU A 122 24.82 1.90 20.57
C GLU A 122 24.45 3.02 21.55
N GLU A 123 23.91 4.15 21.06
CA GLU A 123 23.41 5.24 21.90
C GLU A 123 22.26 4.80 22.84
N PHE A 124 21.54 3.74 22.49
CA PHE A 124 20.50 3.15 23.36
C PHE A 124 21.08 2.26 24.48
N GLY A 125 22.40 2.01 24.46
CA GLY A 125 23.10 1.15 25.43
C GLY A 125 23.15 -0.32 25.02
N PRO A 126 23.74 -1.19 25.86
CA PRO A 126 24.03 -2.58 25.50
C PRO A 126 22.80 -3.51 25.48
N GLY A 127 21.61 -3.02 25.84
CA GLY A 127 20.43 -3.85 26.06
C GLY A 127 20.54 -4.76 27.30
N PRO A 128 19.65 -5.76 27.43
CA PRO A 128 18.51 -6.03 26.55
C PRO A 128 17.45 -4.92 26.61
N PHE A 129 16.64 -4.83 25.57
CA PHE A 129 15.58 -3.84 25.47
C PHE A 129 14.23 -4.45 25.85
N SER A 130 13.38 -3.65 26.49
CA SER A 130 12.04 -4.06 26.85
C SER A 130 10.99 -3.20 26.15
N PHE A 131 9.92 -3.85 25.68
CA PHE A 131 8.81 -3.22 24.99
C PHE A 131 7.50 -3.59 25.70
N PRO A 132 6.66 -2.62 26.10
CA PRO A 132 5.34 -2.91 26.63
C PRO A 132 4.41 -3.49 25.55
N ASN A 133 3.32 -4.12 25.97
CA ASN A 133 2.27 -4.53 25.05
C ASN A 133 1.74 -3.31 24.26
N GLY A 134 1.61 -3.45 22.94
CA GLY A 134 1.21 -2.38 22.03
C GLY A 134 2.33 -1.42 21.64
N ALA A 135 3.57 -1.65 22.09
CA ALA A 135 4.72 -0.87 21.64
C ALA A 135 4.93 -1.02 20.14
N VAL A 136 5.23 0.09 19.47
CA VAL A 136 5.68 0.09 18.08
C VAL A 136 7.13 -0.39 18.04
N LEU A 137 7.40 -1.45 17.29
CA LEU A 137 8.74 -2.00 17.07
C LEU A 137 9.35 -1.48 15.77
N ALA A 138 8.51 -1.31 14.75
CA ALA A 138 8.88 -0.75 13.47
C ALA A 138 7.71 0.03 12.85
N LEU A 139 8.01 1.00 12.00
CA LEU A 139 7.04 1.72 11.19
C LEU A 139 7.66 2.18 9.87
N ASP A 140 6.86 2.27 8.83
CA ASP A 140 7.25 2.89 7.56
C ASP A 140 6.48 4.22 7.36
N GLN A 141 6.91 5.03 6.39
CA GLN A 141 6.25 6.28 6.06
C GLN A 141 4.79 6.04 5.65
N PRO A 142 3.85 6.92 6.05
CA PRO A 142 2.47 6.79 5.64
C PRO A 142 2.35 6.98 4.14
N GLN A 143 1.54 6.15 3.53
CA GLN A 143 1.17 6.27 2.13
C GLN A 143 -0.16 6.99 2.03
N SER A 144 -0.33 7.80 1.00
CA SER A 144 -1.59 8.45 0.67
C SER A 144 -2.01 8.03 -0.73
N ILE A 145 -3.26 7.59 -0.87
CA ILE A 145 -3.86 7.38 -2.18
C ILE A 145 -5.20 8.11 -2.26
N TYR A 146 -5.68 8.34 -3.48
CA TYR A 146 -6.98 8.94 -3.70
C TYR A 146 -7.91 7.94 -4.38
N ILE A 147 -9.02 7.63 -3.73
CA ILE A 147 -10.04 6.70 -4.24
C ILE A 147 -11.28 7.51 -4.64
N ASP A 148 -11.52 7.66 -5.94
CA ASP A 148 -12.78 8.20 -6.46
C ASP A 148 -13.68 7.06 -6.96
N ARG A 149 -14.99 7.32 -6.99
CA ARG A 149 -16.02 6.40 -7.50
C ARG A 149 -15.79 6.01 -8.97
N ASP A 150 -15.04 6.84 -9.70
CA ASP A 150 -14.65 6.65 -11.10
C ASP A 150 -13.15 6.36 -11.27
N ALA A 151 -12.34 6.35 -10.20
CA ALA A 151 -10.87 6.20 -10.27
C ALA A 151 -10.42 4.84 -10.85
N PHE A 152 -11.31 3.85 -10.80
CA PHE A 152 -11.08 2.49 -11.28
C PHE A 152 -12.00 2.11 -12.46
N LYS A 153 -12.81 3.04 -12.97
CA LYS A 153 -13.34 2.86 -14.33
C LYS A 153 -12.11 2.71 -15.22
N PRO A 154 -12.00 1.65 -16.04
CA PRO A 154 -10.92 1.63 -17.03
C PRO A 154 -11.00 2.96 -17.75
N ILE A 155 -9.87 3.67 -17.88
CA ILE A 155 -9.78 4.82 -18.78
C ILE A 155 -10.20 4.26 -20.13
N SER A 156 -11.49 4.35 -20.41
CA SER A 156 -12.04 3.83 -21.63
C SER A 156 -11.44 4.79 -22.63
N SER A 157 -10.46 4.31 -23.40
CA SER A 157 -9.65 5.14 -24.27
C SER A 157 -10.56 6.13 -24.98
N CYS A 158 -10.24 7.42 -24.89
CA CYS A 158 -10.91 8.46 -25.67
C CYS A 158 -10.73 8.19 -27.17
N PHE A 159 -9.75 7.37 -27.54
CA PHE A 159 -9.53 6.89 -28.90
C PHE A 159 -10.16 5.51 -29.10
N SER A 160 -10.88 5.34 -30.20
CA SER A 160 -11.36 4.03 -30.65
C SER A 160 -10.95 3.81 -32.10
N MET A 161 -10.41 2.63 -32.39
CA MET A 161 -10.11 2.22 -33.77
C MET A 161 -11.36 1.60 -34.38
N VAL A 162 -11.79 2.12 -35.53
CA VAL A 162 -13.00 1.66 -36.22
C VAL A 162 -12.64 1.24 -37.64
N LYS A 163 -13.33 0.22 -38.17
CA LYS A 163 -13.12 -0.26 -39.53
C LYS A 163 -14.10 0.44 -40.46
N ARG A 164 -13.62 0.95 -41.60
CA ARG A 164 -14.49 1.48 -42.65
C ARG A 164 -14.00 1.04 -44.02
N ASP A 165 -14.91 0.49 -44.80
CA ASP A 165 -14.62 -0.03 -46.14
C ASP A 165 -14.54 1.07 -47.21
N ASN A 166 -14.85 2.32 -46.86
CA ASN A 166 -14.86 3.47 -47.75
C ASN A 166 -13.69 4.44 -47.52
N ILE A 167 -12.56 3.93 -47.03
CA ILE A 167 -11.30 4.67 -46.91
C ILE A 167 -10.34 4.04 -47.93
N ALA A 168 -9.48 4.81 -48.60
CA ALA A 168 -8.53 4.21 -49.53
C ALA A 168 -7.48 3.38 -48.77
N ASP A 169 -6.93 2.37 -49.43
CA ASP A 169 -5.80 1.63 -48.88
C ASP A 169 -4.61 2.59 -48.69
N ASN A 170 -4.02 2.61 -47.49
CA ASN A 170 -3.04 3.59 -46.98
C ASN A 170 -3.56 4.94 -46.48
N GLU A 171 -4.87 5.12 -46.37
CA GLU A 171 -5.45 6.30 -45.71
C GLU A 171 -6.01 5.96 -44.32
N TRP A 172 -5.99 6.95 -43.43
CA TRP A 172 -6.69 6.91 -42.17
C TRP A 172 -7.40 8.24 -41.94
N GLN A 173 -8.55 8.19 -41.28
CA GLN A 173 -9.35 9.38 -40.98
C GLN A 173 -9.58 9.50 -39.48
N VAL A 174 -9.53 10.73 -38.97
CA VAL A 174 -9.86 11.05 -37.58
C VAL A 174 -11.20 11.75 -37.53
N GLN A 175 -12.08 11.26 -36.65
CA GLN A 175 -13.35 11.90 -36.34
C GLN A 175 -13.37 12.24 -34.87
N ALA A 176 -13.51 13.52 -34.57
CA ALA A 176 -13.43 14.08 -33.22
C ALA A 176 -14.76 14.71 -32.76
N ASP A 177 -15.81 14.60 -33.57
CA ASP A 177 -17.14 15.16 -33.33
C ASP A 177 -18.04 14.24 -32.46
N GLY A 178 -17.67 12.97 -32.31
CA GLY A 178 -18.38 12.00 -31.48
C GLY A 178 -17.94 11.98 -30.01
N HIS A 179 -18.57 11.10 -29.22
CA HIS A 179 -18.24 10.87 -27.80
C HIS A 179 -16.82 10.32 -27.58
N LYS A 180 -16.18 9.78 -28.62
CA LYS A 180 -14.79 9.33 -28.66
C LYS A 180 -14.15 9.79 -29.97
N VAL A 181 -12.83 10.02 -29.94
CA VAL A 181 -12.02 10.22 -31.13
C VAL A 181 -11.91 8.89 -31.87
N GLN A 182 -12.48 8.80 -33.06
CA GLN A 182 -12.40 7.60 -33.89
C GLN A 182 -11.24 7.71 -34.86
N ILE A 183 -10.38 6.68 -34.90
CA ILE A 183 -9.37 6.51 -35.93
C ILE A 183 -9.88 5.40 -36.85
N ALA A 184 -10.23 5.76 -38.08
CA ALA A 184 -10.78 4.85 -39.06
C ALA A 184 -9.70 4.42 -40.08
N SER A 185 -9.60 3.12 -40.36
CA SER A 185 -8.73 2.57 -41.41
C SER A 185 -9.41 1.41 -42.14
N VAL A 186 -8.89 1.07 -43.32
CA VAL A 186 -9.25 -0.16 -44.04
C VAL A 186 -8.67 -1.38 -43.34
N GLN A 187 -9.40 -2.50 -43.41
CA GLN A 187 -8.90 -3.79 -43.00
C GLN A 187 -7.94 -4.33 -44.07
N LEU A 188 -6.64 -4.39 -43.76
CA LEU A 188 -5.68 -5.12 -44.58
C LEU A 188 -6.17 -6.57 -44.73
N SER A 189 -6.49 -6.97 -45.96
CA SER A 189 -6.70 -8.37 -46.28
C SER A 189 -5.41 -9.12 -45.94
N LYS A 190 -5.47 -10.03 -44.96
CA LYS A 190 -4.38 -10.99 -44.75
C LYS A 190 -4.23 -11.79 -46.04
N HIS A 191 -3.25 -11.44 -46.86
CA HIS A 191 -2.82 -12.33 -47.93
C HIS A 191 -2.18 -13.57 -47.28
N ALA A 192 -2.68 -14.73 -47.68
CA ALA A 192 -2.21 -16.06 -47.32
C ALA A 192 -0.81 -16.31 -47.89
#